data_AF-A0A8J7SHB1-F1
#
_entry.id   AF-A0A8J7SHB1-F1
#
_cell.length_a   1.000
_cell.length_b   1.000
_cell.length_c   1.000
_cell.angle_alpha   90.00
_cell.angle_beta   90.00
_cell.angle_gamma   90.00
#
_symmetry.space_group_name_H-M   'P 1'
#
loop_
_entity.id
_entity.type
_entity.pdbx_description
1 polymer ?
#
loop_
_entity_poly.entity_id
_entity_poly.type
_entity_poly.pdbx_seq_one_letter_code
_entity_poly.pdbx_strand_id
1 'polypeptide(L)'
;MKENKSAQAKIVCKPTNWFIWRAAAMIIMFGVFAFLFFQDGMWGYREKNLQYYMHQTFKDAETKFNQQVKEGGVDAASWKSFAAEQHCAQPESGGDILPREFSAEQPWPEILVNGFDALSKGRQTAKFPPLWEEYTLAEGMDLELDEHGVFEEGKIKEQFTAMTVCLVLIAITLFFLIRTMLRTIEIDDEALYDQLGRRILFSNITKIDKRKWDTKGMAYVYFTQDGKEETAKIDGLVYGQFKEENGAPAEQLFAKLLANFKGEIIEYVDDDEDSEEDLSADSVKTDA
;
A
#
# COMPACT_ATOMS: atom_id res chain seq x y z
N MET A 1 -52.74 -15.51 35.25
CA MET A 1 -53.15 -14.49 34.27
C MET A 1 -51.91 -14.16 33.44
N LYS A 2 -51.91 -14.62 32.19
CA LYS A 2 -50.94 -14.41 31.09
C LYS A 2 -49.46 -14.70 31.36
N GLU A 3 -49.03 -15.83 30.77
CA GLU A 3 -47.71 -16.04 30.18
C GLU A 3 -47.12 -14.73 29.63
N ASN A 4 -45.87 -14.43 30.00
CA ASN A 4 -45.01 -13.67 29.13
C ASN A 4 -44.03 -14.68 28.53
N LYS A 5 -44.40 -15.22 27.36
CA LYS A 5 -43.51 -16.01 26.51
C LYS A 5 -42.20 -15.25 26.34
N SER A 6 -41.11 -15.98 26.50
CA SER A 6 -39.73 -15.57 26.26
C SER A 6 -39.61 -14.50 25.16
N ALA A 7 -38.91 -13.40 25.46
CA ALA A 7 -38.25 -12.65 24.40
C ALA A 7 -37.25 -13.61 23.73
N GLN A 8 -37.69 -14.25 22.64
CA GLN A 8 -36.91 -15.20 21.87
C GLN A 8 -35.68 -14.49 21.31
N ALA A 9 -34.49 -15.01 21.65
CA ALA A 9 -33.23 -14.31 21.44
C ALA A 9 -32.85 -14.25 19.95
N LYS A 10 -33.03 -13.07 19.36
CA LYS A 10 -32.50 -12.71 18.04
C LYS A 10 -30.97 -12.68 18.10
N ILE A 11 -30.30 -13.49 17.30
CA ILE A 11 -28.83 -13.50 17.21
C ILE A 11 -28.43 -12.54 16.09
N VAL A 12 -27.49 -11.64 16.38
CA VAL A 12 -27.00 -10.62 15.43
C VAL A 12 -25.50 -10.78 15.25
N CYS A 13 -25.10 -11.17 14.05
CA CYS A 13 -23.71 -11.30 13.61
C CYS A 13 -23.25 -10.00 12.97
N LYS A 14 -22.52 -9.20 13.74
CA LYS A 14 -21.86 -7.96 13.27
C LYS A 14 -20.52 -8.25 12.59
N PRO A 15 -20.01 -7.33 11.76
CA PRO A 15 -18.66 -7.42 11.21
C PRO A 15 -17.60 -7.64 12.28
N THR A 16 -16.64 -8.52 12.01
CA THR A 16 -15.63 -8.89 12.99
C THR A 16 -14.54 -7.82 13.12
N ASN A 17 -14.04 -7.61 14.34
CA ASN A 17 -12.93 -6.68 14.59
C ASN A 17 -11.68 -7.04 13.80
N TRP A 18 -11.44 -8.33 13.56
CA TRP A 18 -10.32 -8.81 12.75
C TRP A 18 -10.37 -8.28 11.32
N PHE A 19 -11.54 -8.25 10.69
CA PHE A 19 -11.70 -7.71 9.34
C PHE A 19 -11.43 -6.20 9.33
N ILE A 20 -11.98 -5.48 10.32
CA ILE A 20 -11.80 -4.03 10.47
C ILE A 20 -10.31 -3.69 10.66
N TRP A 21 -9.61 -4.41 11.55
CA TRP A 21 -8.18 -4.18 11.80
C TRP A 21 -7.32 -4.44 10.56
N ARG A 22 -7.62 -5.48 9.78
CA ARG A 22 -6.91 -5.75 8.52
C ARG A 22 -7.14 -4.64 7.50
N ALA A 23 -8.39 -4.21 7.33
CA ALA A 23 -8.71 -3.10 6.44
C ALA A 23 -8.01 -1.80 6.88
N ALA A 24 -8.01 -1.49 8.19
CA ALA A 24 -7.32 -0.34 8.75
C ALA A 24 -5.80 -0.39 8.50
N ALA A 25 -5.17 -1.55 8.73
CA ALA A 25 -3.74 -1.73 8.46
C ALA A 25 -3.39 -1.50 6.98
N MET A 26 -4.21 -2.02 6.05
CA MET A 26 -4.02 -1.78 4.61
C MET A 26 -4.18 -0.31 4.23
N ILE A 27 -5.19 0.38 4.78
CA ILE A 27 -5.40 1.82 4.52
C ILE A 27 -4.20 2.63 5.02
N ILE A 28 -3.68 2.33 6.22
CA ILE A 28 -2.51 3.02 6.77
C ILE A 28 -1.28 2.77 5.87
N MET A 29 -1.02 1.51 5.51
CA MET A 29 0.13 1.15 4.67
C MET A 29 0.10 1.87 3.32
N PHE A 30 -1.01 1.81 2.59
CA PHE A 30 -1.14 2.51 1.31
C PHE A 30 -1.15 4.03 1.49
N GLY A 31 -1.65 4.54 2.61
CA GLY A 31 -1.61 5.97 2.95
C GLY A 31 -0.18 6.47 3.13
N VAL A 32 0.66 5.70 3.83
CA VAL A 32 2.09 5.99 3.98
C VAL A 32 2.79 5.97 2.61
N PHE A 33 2.55 4.95 1.78
CA PHE A 33 3.15 4.91 0.45
C PHE A 33 2.68 6.05 -0.46
N ALA A 34 1.39 6.38 -0.45
CA ALA A 34 0.87 7.53 -1.20
C ALA A 34 1.55 8.83 -0.77
N PHE A 35 1.77 9.02 0.53
CA PHE A 35 2.48 10.19 1.06
C PHE A 35 3.95 10.23 0.61
N LEU A 36 4.67 9.10 0.69
CA LEU A 36 6.07 9.03 0.24
C LEU A 36 6.20 9.33 -1.25
N PHE A 37 5.37 8.72 -2.09
CA PHE A 37 5.37 9.00 -3.53
C PHE A 37 4.98 10.44 -3.86
N PHE A 38 4.06 11.04 -3.09
CA PHE A 38 3.74 12.45 -3.23
C PHE A 38 4.94 13.33 -2.89
N GLN A 39 5.63 13.05 -1.77
CA GLN A 39 6.81 13.79 -1.34
C GLN A 39 7.93 13.71 -2.38
N ASP A 40 8.23 12.53 -2.92
CA ASP A 40 9.26 12.32 -3.94
C ASP A 40 8.92 13.02 -5.26
N GLY A 41 7.66 12.95 -5.69
CA GLY A 41 7.19 13.60 -6.92
C GLY A 41 7.11 15.12 -6.82
N MET A 42 6.82 15.67 -5.64
CA MET A 42 6.68 17.11 -5.41
C MET A 42 8.00 17.81 -5.14
N TRP A 43 8.86 17.21 -4.31
CA TRP A 43 10.08 17.86 -3.80
C TRP A 43 11.31 16.96 -3.95
N GLY A 44 11.25 15.73 -3.45
CA GLY A 44 12.44 14.89 -3.27
C GLY A 44 13.30 14.74 -4.53
N TYR A 45 12.71 14.37 -5.66
CA TYR A 45 13.48 14.21 -6.92
C TYR A 45 13.97 15.54 -7.49
N ARG A 46 13.20 16.62 -7.30
CA ARG A 46 13.56 17.95 -7.80
C ARG A 46 14.71 18.55 -7.00
N GLU A 47 14.72 18.37 -5.69
CA GLU A 47 15.82 18.78 -4.81
C GLU A 47 17.11 18.03 -5.15
N LYS A 48 17.03 16.71 -5.38
CA LYS A 48 18.17 15.91 -5.84
C LYS A 48 18.69 16.37 -7.20
N ASN A 49 17.80 16.69 -8.14
CA ASN A 49 18.19 17.27 -9.42
C ASN A 49 18.89 18.63 -9.24
N LEU A 50 18.34 19.52 -8.40
CA LEU A 50 18.96 20.81 -8.09
C LEU A 50 20.38 20.62 -7.55
N GLN A 51 20.55 19.73 -6.58
CA GLN A 51 21.87 19.39 -6.02
C GLN A 51 22.85 18.93 -7.12
N TYR A 52 22.39 18.09 -8.05
CA TYR A 52 23.20 17.67 -9.20
C TYR A 52 23.65 18.83 -10.07
N TYR A 53 22.72 19.72 -10.47
CA TYR A 53 23.05 20.87 -11.31
C TYR A 53 23.91 21.92 -10.59
N MET A 54 23.69 22.13 -9.29
CA MET A 54 24.59 22.93 -8.47
C MET A 54 25.99 22.33 -8.46
N HIS A 55 26.14 21.03 -8.23
CA HIS A 55 27.45 20.40 -8.27
C HIS A 55 28.15 20.54 -9.64
N GLN A 56 27.41 20.44 -10.75
CA GLN A 56 27.96 20.73 -12.09
C GLN A 56 28.40 22.18 -12.23
N THR A 57 27.67 23.12 -11.63
CA THR A 57 28.03 24.54 -11.59
C THR A 57 29.39 24.75 -10.89
N PHE A 58 29.62 24.09 -9.76
CA PHE A 58 30.89 24.16 -9.03
C PHE A 58 32.05 23.53 -9.82
N LYS A 59 31.80 22.42 -10.53
CA LYS A 59 32.79 21.81 -11.44
C LYS A 59 33.15 22.70 -12.62
N ASP A 60 32.16 23.37 -13.22
CA ASP A 60 32.37 24.32 -14.31
C ASP A 60 33.17 25.53 -13.82
N ALA A 61 32.85 26.06 -12.64
CA ALA A 61 33.59 27.15 -12.01
C ALA A 61 35.06 26.79 -11.77
N GLU A 62 35.34 25.60 -11.23
CA GLU A 62 36.71 25.11 -11.06
C GLU A 62 37.45 25.00 -12.41
N THR A 63 36.78 24.46 -13.43
CA THR A 63 37.37 24.28 -14.76
C THR A 63 37.73 25.62 -15.40
N LYS A 64 36.80 26.58 -15.38
CA LYS A 64 36.98 27.94 -15.90
C LYS A 64 38.05 28.70 -15.13
N PHE A 65 38.07 28.60 -13.80
CA PHE A 65 39.12 29.20 -12.97
C PHE A 65 40.51 28.68 -13.36
N ASN A 66 40.67 27.35 -13.45
CA ASN A 66 41.93 26.72 -13.82
C ASN A 66 42.38 27.08 -15.25
N GLN A 67 41.43 27.27 -16.17
CA GLN A 67 41.74 27.72 -17.53
C GLN A 67 42.28 29.15 -17.54
N GLN A 68 41.59 30.09 -16.88
CA GLN A 68 42.03 31.48 -16.84
C GLN A 68 43.39 31.63 -16.12
N VAL A 69 43.65 30.85 -15.08
CA VAL A 69 44.96 30.81 -14.39
C VAL A 69 46.08 30.39 -15.36
N LYS A 70 45.81 29.43 -16.27
CA LYS A 70 46.77 28.99 -17.30
C LYS A 70 46.98 30.03 -18.40
N GLU A 71 45.94 30.76 -18.78
CA GLU A 71 45.97 31.74 -19.88
C GLU A 71 46.64 33.07 -19.48
N GLY A 72 46.82 33.33 -18.19
CA GLY A 72 47.64 34.42 -17.68
C GLY A 72 47.05 35.05 -16.44
N GLY A 73 47.39 34.49 -15.28
CA GLY A 73 47.31 35.14 -13.95
C GLY A 73 46.02 35.93 -13.68
N VAL A 74 44.96 35.23 -13.26
CA VAL A 74 43.72 35.85 -12.77
C VAL A 74 44.00 36.55 -11.44
N ASP A 75 43.48 37.76 -11.26
CA ASP A 75 43.41 38.43 -9.96
C ASP A 75 41.98 38.34 -9.40
N ALA A 76 41.82 38.63 -8.11
CA ALA A 76 40.52 38.52 -7.47
C ALA A 76 39.44 39.42 -8.09
N ALA A 77 39.82 40.57 -8.67
CA ALA A 77 38.88 41.49 -9.29
C ALA A 77 38.39 40.97 -10.63
N SER A 78 39.28 40.44 -11.48
CA SER A 78 38.92 39.88 -12.77
C SER A 78 38.09 38.60 -12.63
N TRP A 79 38.39 37.74 -11.66
CA TRP A 79 37.55 36.58 -11.34
C TRP A 79 36.14 37.01 -10.94
N LYS A 80 36.03 37.98 -10.02
CA LYS A 80 34.73 38.44 -9.52
C LYS A 80 33.85 38.98 -10.63
N SER A 81 34.41 39.81 -11.52
CA SER A 81 33.69 40.32 -12.68
C SER A 81 33.23 39.21 -13.61
N PHE A 82 34.10 38.24 -13.92
CA PHE A 82 33.75 37.11 -14.77
C PHE A 82 32.65 36.24 -14.15
N ALA A 83 32.81 35.85 -12.88
CA ALA A 83 31.90 34.98 -12.16
C ALA A 83 30.50 35.61 -11.95
N ALA A 84 30.43 36.94 -11.79
CA ALA A 84 29.17 37.67 -11.65
C ALA A 84 28.29 37.63 -12.92
N GLU A 85 28.87 37.36 -14.09
CA GLU A 85 28.15 37.21 -15.36
C GLU A 85 27.73 35.75 -15.64
N GLN A 86 28.18 34.81 -14.81
CA GLN A 86 27.89 33.39 -15.01
C GLN A 86 26.57 32.97 -14.37
N HIS A 87 25.99 31.92 -14.94
CA HIS A 87 24.72 31.35 -14.52
C HIS A 87 24.89 29.87 -14.17
N CYS A 88 24.05 29.40 -13.27
CA CYS A 88 24.04 28.02 -12.84
C CYS A 88 23.71 27.07 -14.00
N ALA A 89 24.24 25.85 -13.93
CA ALA A 89 23.93 24.81 -14.88
C ALA A 89 22.44 24.49 -14.88
N GLN A 90 21.90 24.22 -16.08
CA GLN A 90 20.48 23.94 -16.30
C GLN A 90 20.33 22.62 -17.08
N PRO A 91 19.17 21.96 -16.97
CA PRO A 91 18.83 20.84 -17.84
C PRO A 91 18.75 21.29 -19.30
N GLU A 92 19.33 20.49 -20.20
CA GLU A 92 19.25 20.73 -21.66
C GLU A 92 17.82 20.51 -22.17
N SER A 93 17.11 19.53 -21.61
CA SER A 93 15.69 19.33 -21.86
C SER A 93 14.90 20.28 -20.96
N GLY A 94 14.16 21.21 -21.56
CA GLY A 94 13.33 22.22 -20.86
C GLY A 94 12.13 21.66 -20.08
N GLY A 95 12.27 20.47 -19.49
CA GLY A 95 11.29 19.87 -18.60
C GLY A 95 11.34 20.47 -17.20
N ASP A 96 10.20 20.46 -16.52
CA ASP A 96 10.02 20.95 -15.15
C ASP A 96 10.57 19.91 -14.14
N ILE A 97 11.89 19.70 -14.15
CA ILE A 97 12.59 18.70 -13.31
C ILE A 97 13.33 19.30 -12.12
N LEU A 98 13.42 20.63 -12.06
CA LEU A 98 14.01 21.39 -10.96
C LEU A 98 12.90 21.92 -10.03
N PRO A 99 13.23 22.42 -8.82
CA PRO A 99 12.25 23.08 -7.98
C PRO A 99 11.64 24.29 -8.70
N ARG A 100 10.33 24.52 -8.52
CA ARG A 100 9.59 25.55 -9.28
C ARG A 100 10.09 26.98 -9.06
N GLU A 101 10.78 27.20 -7.96
CA GLU A 101 11.35 28.49 -7.56
C GLU A 101 12.72 28.74 -8.21
N PHE A 102 13.36 27.69 -8.75
CA PHE A 102 14.66 27.79 -9.37
C PHE A 102 14.55 28.31 -10.80
N SER A 103 15.11 29.50 -11.03
CA SER A 103 15.06 30.18 -12.32
C SER A 103 16.11 29.63 -13.30
N ALA A 104 15.78 29.65 -14.59
CA ALA A 104 16.72 29.34 -15.67
C ALA A 104 17.94 30.29 -15.69
N GLU A 105 17.76 31.53 -15.20
CA GLU A 105 18.79 32.58 -15.15
C GLU A 105 19.37 32.74 -13.73
N GLN A 106 19.39 31.68 -12.92
CA GLN A 106 20.00 31.76 -11.60
C GLN A 106 21.49 32.10 -11.72
N PRO A 107 21.99 33.21 -11.13
CA PRO A 107 23.40 33.55 -11.15
C PRO A 107 24.19 32.57 -10.27
N TRP A 108 25.51 32.47 -10.50
CA TRP A 108 26.37 31.68 -9.62
C TRP A 108 26.25 32.11 -8.15
N PRO A 109 26.27 31.15 -7.21
CA PRO A 109 26.33 31.44 -5.77
C PRO A 109 27.43 32.44 -5.40
N GLU A 110 27.15 33.33 -4.44
CA GLU A 110 28.09 34.36 -4.00
C GLU A 110 29.42 33.79 -3.49
N ILE A 111 29.39 32.57 -2.95
CA ILE A 111 30.58 31.85 -2.51
C ILE A 111 31.55 31.54 -3.66
N LEU A 112 31.05 31.29 -4.88
CA LEU A 112 31.87 31.14 -6.08
C LEU A 112 32.39 32.50 -6.58
N VAL A 113 31.52 33.51 -6.58
CA VAL A 113 31.85 34.88 -7.04
C VAL A 113 32.96 35.51 -6.19
N ASN A 114 32.92 35.34 -4.87
CA ASN A 114 33.93 35.85 -3.94
C ASN A 114 34.99 34.80 -3.57
N GLY A 115 34.95 33.62 -4.20
CA GLY A 115 35.71 32.43 -3.82
C GLY A 115 37.17 32.37 -4.29
N PHE A 116 37.73 33.46 -4.82
CA PHE A 116 39.07 33.48 -5.45
C PHE A 116 40.17 32.87 -4.57
N ASP A 117 40.20 33.23 -3.28
CA ASP A 117 41.19 32.72 -2.34
C ASP A 117 41.07 31.21 -2.11
N ALA A 118 39.85 30.69 -2.08
CA ALA A 118 39.61 29.27 -1.86
C ALA A 118 39.94 28.44 -3.12
N LEU A 119 39.58 28.97 -4.29
CA LEU A 119 39.89 28.38 -5.59
C LEU A 119 41.41 28.38 -5.86
N SER A 120 42.10 29.48 -5.58
CA SER A 120 43.56 29.61 -5.77
C SER A 120 44.38 28.74 -4.81
N LYS A 121 43.92 28.55 -3.57
CA LYS A 121 44.56 27.66 -2.59
C LYS A 121 44.38 26.18 -2.92
N GLY A 122 43.54 25.85 -3.90
CA GLY A 122 43.35 24.49 -4.39
C GLY A 122 43.06 23.52 -3.26
N ARG A 123 42.19 23.89 -2.30
CA ARG A 123 41.81 22.99 -1.19
C ARG A 123 40.92 21.88 -1.75
N GLN A 124 41.56 20.96 -2.46
CA GLN A 124 41.00 19.83 -3.17
C GLN A 124 40.85 18.70 -2.17
N THR A 125 39.63 18.44 -1.71
CA THR A 125 39.30 17.06 -1.40
C THR A 125 39.16 16.36 -2.75
N ALA A 126 39.93 15.30 -3.02
CA ALA A 126 39.94 14.59 -4.31
C ALA A 126 38.55 14.10 -4.79
N LYS A 127 37.53 14.19 -3.93
CA LYS A 127 36.16 13.74 -4.13
C LYS A 127 35.20 14.84 -4.63
N PHE A 128 35.43 16.12 -4.31
CA PHE A 128 34.46 17.21 -4.58
C PHE A 128 35.16 18.50 -5.06
N PRO A 129 34.48 19.33 -5.90
CA PRO A 129 35.04 20.60 -6.34
C PRO A 129 35.20 21.57 -5.15
N PRO A 130 36.12 22.56 -5.24
CA PRO A 130 36.31 23.55 -4.19
C PRO A 130 35.00 24.26 -3.82
N LEU A 131 34.84 24.62 -2.55
CA LEU A 131 33.67 25.35 -2.00
C LEU A 131 32.35 24.55 -1.99
N TRP A 132 32.30 23.35 -2.56
CA TRP A 132 31.09 22.51 -2.57
C TRP A 132 30.61 22.16 -1.16
N GLU A 133 31.51 21.67 -0.32
CA GLU A 133 31.17 21.25 1.05
C GLU A 133 30.64 22.43 1.90
N GLU A 134 31.25 23.61 1.75
CA GLU A 134 30.81 24.82 2.44
C GLU A 134 29.43 25.28 1.95
N TYR A 135 29.19 25.19 0.64
CA TYR A 135 27.91 25.50 0.05
C TYR A 135 26.80 24.53 0.50
N THR A 136 27.04 23.22 0.43
CA THR A 136 26.05 22.22 0.87
C THR A 136 25.74 22.35 2.35
N LEU A 137 26.74 22.64 3.19
CA LEU A 137 26.55 22.86 4.61
C LEU A 137 25.69 24.11 4.90
N ALA A 138 25.90 25.19 4.16
CA ALA A 138 25.15 26.44 4.32
C ALA A 138 23.69 26.29 3.89
N GLU A 139 23.44 25.55 2.81
CA GLU A 139 22.09 25.31 2.26
C GLU A 139 21.36 24.14 2.95
N GLY A 140 22.02 23.42 3.87
CA GLY A 140 21.45 22.24 4.52
C GLY A 140 21.23 21.06 3.56
N MET A 141 21.98 21.01 2.46
CA MET A 141 21.94 19.93 1.49
C MET A 141 22.88 18.79 1.89
N ASP A 142 22.59 17.60 1.39
CA ASP A 142 23.52 16.48 1.49
C ASP A 142 24.81 16.77 0.70
N LEU A 143 25.94 16.30 1.21
CA LEU A 143 27.24 16.47 0.55
C LEU A 143 27.37 15.54 -0.67
N GLU A 144 26.83 14.32 -0.53
CA GLU A 144 26.88 13.29 -1.57
C GLU A 144 25.68 13.41 -2.50
N LEU A 145 25.95 13.22 -3.80
CA LEU A 145 24.93 13.20 -4.83
C LEU A 145 24.20 11.87 -4.82
N ASP A 146 22.95 11.90 -5.27
CA ASP A 146 22.18 10.68 -5.49
C ASP A 146 22.87 9.73 -6.50
N GLU A 147 22.92 8.45 -6.17
CA GLU A 147 23.58 7.41 -6.99
C GLU A 147 22.91 7.24 -8.36
N HIS A 148 21.62 7.56 -8.48
CA HIS A 148 20.86 7.44 -9.72
C HIS A 148 21.04 8.63 -10.66
N GLY A 149 21.71 9.70 -10.22
CA GLY A 149 21.93 10.91 -11.02
C GLY A 149 20.66 11.73 -11.20
N VAL A 150 20.47 12.30 -12.40
CA VAL A 150 19.32 13.18 -12.69
C VAL A 150 18.05 12.36 -12.93
N PHE A 151 17.00 12.69 -12.19
CA PHE A 151 15.66 12.17 -12.38
C PHE A 151 14.95 12.93 -13.49
N GLU A 152 14.71 12.25 -14.61
CA GLU A 152 13.96 12.81 -15.73
C GLU A 152 12.48 13.04 -15.38
N GLU A 153 11.80 13.88 -16.18
CA GLU A 153 10.37 14.18 -16.02
C GLU A 153 9.50 12.91 -15.96
N GLY A 154 9.86 11.88 -16.72
CA GLY A 154 9.20 10.58 -16.67
C GLY A 154 9.23 9.95 -15.28
N LYS A 155 10.37 9.99 -14.59
CA LYS A 155 10.53 9.45 -13.24
C LYS A 155 9.73 10.22 -12.19
N ILE A 156 9.61 11.53 -12.35
CA ILE A 156 8.75 12.36 -11.50
C ILE A 156 7.27 12.01 -11.73
N LYS A 157 6.84 11.85 -12.99
CA LYS A 157 5.47 11.44 -13.33
C LYS A 157 5.12 10.03 -12.84
N GLU A 158 6.09 9.11 -12.83
CA GLU A 158 5.92 7.77 -12.27
C GLU A 158 5.53 7.83 -10.78
N GLN A 159 6.08 8.78 -9.99
CA GLN A 159 5.73 8.93 -8.58
C GLN A 159 4.26 9.32 -8.39
N PHE A 160 3.75 10.28 -9.16
CA PHE A 160 2.32 10.65 -9.13
C PHE A 160 1.41 9.51 -9.61
N THR A 161 1.89 8.70 -10.56
CA THR A 161 1.18 7.50 -11.00
C THR A 161 1.10 6.47 -9.87
N ALA A 162 2.22 6.17 -9.20
CA ALA A 162 2.27 5.26 -8.07
C ALA A 162 1.40 5.74 -6.89
N MET A 163 1.44 7.04 -6.59
CA MET A 163 0.53 7.69 -5.62
C MET A 163 -0.93 7.44 -5.99
N THR A 164 -1.29 7.67 -7.25
CA THR A 164 -2.67 7.47 -7.74
C THR A 164 -3.12 6.02 -7.58
N VAL A 165 -2.26 5.05 -7.89
CA VAL A 165 -2.55 3.62 -7.68
C VAL A 165 -2.80 3.32 -6.20
N CYS A 166 -1.97 3.86 -5.30
CA CYS A 166 -2.18 3.70 -3.85
C CYS A 166 -3.52 4.28 -3.40
N LEU A 167 -3.89 5.47 -3.88
CA LEU A 167 -5.18 6.10 -3.56
C LEU A 167 -6.37 5.28 -4.08
N VAL A 168 -6.27 4.69 -5.27
CA VAL A 168 -7.31 3.79 -5.82
C VAL A 168 -7.46 2.54 -4.94
N LEU A 169 -6.36 1.93 -4.49
CA LEU A 169 -6.40 0.78 -3.59
C LEU A 169 -7.03 1.12 -2.23
N ILE A 170 -6.76 2.32 -1.70
CA ILE A 170 -7.41 2.83 -0.50
C ILE A 170 -8.91 2.99 -0.74
N ALA A 171 -9.32 3.60 -1.86
CA ALA A 171 -10.73 3.80 -2.19
C ALA A 171 -11.50 2.47 -2.32
N ILE A 172 -10.90 1.46 -2.97
CA ILE A 172 -11.45 0.11 -3.06
C ILE A 172 -11.58 -0.52 -1.66
N THR A 173 -10.53 -0.41 -0.84
CA THR A 173 -10.54 -0.95 0.53
C THR A 173 -11.61 -0.28 1.39
N LEU A 174 -11.72 1.05 1.33
CA LEU A 174 -12.76 1.82 2.03
C LEU A 174 -14.16 1.44 1.55
N PHE A 175 -14.36 1.26 0.25
CA PHE A 175 -15.64 0.81 -0.29
C PHE A 175 -16.05 -0.53 0.31
N PHE A 176 -15.15 -1.53 0.34
CA PHE A 176 -15.44 -2.82 0.95
C PHE A 176 -15.61 -2.71 2.48
N LEU A 177 -14.81 -1.91 3.16
CA LEU A 177 -14.93 -1.70 4.60
C LEU A 177 -16.29 -1.10 4.96
N ILE A 178 -16.67 0.02 4.34
CA ILE A 178 -17.95 0.69 4.58
C ILE A 178 -19.10 -0.25 4.23
N ARG A 179 -19.05 -0.91 3.06
CA ARG A 179 -20.07 -1.87 2.64
C ARG A 179 -20.24 -2.99 3.66
N THR A 180 -19.15 -3.54 4.19
CA THR A 180 -19.20 -4.60 5.20
C THR A 180 -19.71 -4.06 6.54
N MET A 181 -19.29 -2.86 6.96
CA MET A 181 -19.74 -2.23 8.20
C MET A 181 -21.24 -1.92 8.23
N LEU A 182 -21.84 -1.65 7.07
CA LEU A 182 -23.27 -1.39 6.92
C LEU A 182 -24.13 -2.66 6.89
N ARG A 183 -23.52 -3.85 6.96
CA ARG A 183 -24.21 -5.14 6.82
C ARG A 183 -24.12 -5.94 8.10
N THR A 184 -25.17 -6.70 8.36
CA THR A 184 -25.25 -7.67 9.45
C THR A 184 -25.96 -8.93 8.94
N ILE A 185 -25.71 -10.05 9.61
CA ILE A 185 -26.51 -11.27 9.43
C ILE A 185 -27.27 -11.47 10.73
N GLU A 186 -28.56 -11.77 10.65
CA GLU A 186 -29.39 -11.91 11.85
C GLU A 186 -30.25 -13.17 11.72
N ILE A 187 -30.56 -13.82 12.82
CA ILE A 187 -31.48 -14.95 12.83
C ILE A 187 -32.44 -14.82 14.01
N ASP A 188 -33.73 -14.97 13.72
CA ASP A 188 -34.78 -15.08 14.72
C ASP A 188 -35.33 -16.52 14.73
N ASP A 189 -36.54 -16.71 15.25
CA ASP A 189 -37.17 -18.02 15.38
C ASP A 189 -37.94 -18.45 14.12
N GLU A 190 -38.15 -17.54 13.17
CA GLU A 190 -38.95 -17.78 11.96
C GLU A 190 -38.12 -17.68 10.68
N ALA A 191 -37.07 -16.85 10.68
CA ALA A 191 -36.35 -16.44 9.50
C ALA A 191 -34.86 -16.14 9.75
N LEU A 192 -34.08 -16.36 8.70
CA LEU A 192 -32.74 -15.83 8.53
C LEU A 192 -32.80 -14.49 7.79
N TYR A 193 -32.09 -13.48 8.29
CA TYR A 193 -31.86 -12.22 7.62
C TYR A 193 -30.44 -12.20 7.07
N ASP A 194 -30.31 -12.13 5.75
CA ASP A 194 -29.02 -12.17 5.09
C ASP A 194 -28.30 -10.80 5.12
N GLN A 195 -27.09 -10.76 4.58
CA GLN A 195 -26.26 -9.55 4.49
C GLN A 195 -26.88 -8.40 3.66
N LEU A 196 -27.96 -8.67 2.92
CA LEU A 196 -28.72 -7.69 2.15
C LEU A 196 -29.99 -7.24 2.88
N GLY A 197 -30.26 -7.78 4.07
CA GLY A 197 -31.48 -7.55 4.82
C GLY A 197 -32.70 -8.33 4.31
N ARG A 198 -32.50 -9.30 3.39
CA ARG A 198 -33.59 -10.16 2.90
C ARG A 198 -34.02 -11.10 4.01
N ARG A 199 -35.33 -11.17 4.26
CA ARG A 199 -35.95 -12.12 5.20
C ARG A 199 -36.22 -13.45 4.51
N ILE A 200 -35.52 -14.50 4.93
CA ILE A 200 -35.63 -15.85 4.40
C ILE A 200 -36.30 -16.73 5.45
N LEU A 201 -37.56 -17.09 5.24
CA LEU A 201 -38.29 -17.99 6.14
C LEU A 201 -37.65 -19.39 6.10
N PHE A 202 -37.56 -20.06 7.24
CA PHE A 202 -37.01 -21.43 7.28
C PHE A 202 -37.77 -22.42 6.40
N SER A 203 -39.08 -22.23 6.22
CA SER A 203 -39.92 -23.04 5.33
C SER A 203 -39.54 -22.94 3.86
N ASN A 204 -38.87 -21.85 3.46
CA ASN A 204 -38.51 -21.58 2.08
C ASN A 204 -37.10 -22.07 1.76
N ILE A 205 -36.32 -22.46 2.77
CA ILE A 205 -34.98 -23.00 2.57
C ILE A 205 -35.11 -24.43 2.06
N THR A 206 -34.50 -24.70 0.92
CA THR A 206 -34.51 -26.03 0.29
C THR A 206 -33.26 -26.81 0.63
N LYS A 207 -32.11 -26.12 0.71
CA LYS A 207 -30.80 -26.76 0.84
C LYS A 207 -29.78 -25.89 1.57
N ILE A 208 -28.91 -26.51 2.36
CA ILE A 208 -27.77 -25.86 3.01
C ILE A 208 -26.48 -26.61 2.62
N ASP A 209 -25.50 -25.90 2.07
CA ASP A 209 -24.15 -26.41 1.81
C ASP A 209 -23.18 -25.91 2.89
N LYS A 210 -22.73 -26.83 3.75
CA LYS A 210 -21.85 -26.53 4.89
C LYS A 210 -20.39 -26.96 4.67
N ARG A 211 -20.01 -27.46 3.49
CA ARG A 211 -18.67 -28.05 3.24
C ARG A 211 -17.49 -27.12 3.52
N LYS A 212 -17.72 -25.81 3.51
CA LYS A 212 -16.70 -24.78 3.79
C LYS A 212 -16.87 -24.14 5.17
N TRP A 213 -17.78 -24.62 6.00
CA TRP A 213 -18.07 -24.04 7.30
C TRP A 213 -16.91 -24.30 8.26
N ASP A 214 -16.53 -25.56 8.47
CA ASP A 214 -15.51 -25.91 9.46
C ASP A 214 -14.11 -25.42 9.07
N THR A 215 -13.83 -25.30 7.76
CA THR A 215 -12.51 -24.85 7.26
C THR A 215 -12.41 -23.35 7.01
N LYS A 216 -13.47 -22.72 6.49
CA LYS A 216 -13.46 -21.31 6.03
C LYS A 216 -14.55 -20.46 6.68
N GLY A 217 -15.37 -21.01 7.55
CA GLY A 217 -16.50 -20.33 8.17
C GLY A 217 -17.58 -19.90 7.18
N MET A 218 -17.72 -20.58 6.04
CA MET A 218 -18.68 -20.20 4.99
C MET A 218 -19.72 -21.29 4.73
N ALA A 219 -20.98 -20.89 4.64
CA ALA A 219 -22.08 -21.75 4.22
C ALA A 219 -22.94 -21.06 3.16
N TYR A 220 -23.59 -21.86 2.31
CA TYR A 220 -24.53 -21.38 1.30
C TYR A 220 -25.92 -21.93 1.60
N VAL A 221 -26.91 -21.03 1.63
CA VAL A 221 -28.31 -21.33 1.88
C VAL A 221 -29.08 -21.11 0.59
N TYR A 222 -29.69 -22.16 0.06
CA TYR A 222 -30.55 -22.12 -1.11
C TYR A 222 -32.00 -22.04 -0.66
N PHE A 223 -32.76 -21.12 -1.23
CA PHE A 223 -34.14 -20.89 -0.83
C PHE A 223 -34.99 -20.45 -2.03
N THR A 224 -36.30 -20.71 -1.93
CA THR A 224 -37.27 -20.30 -2.95
C THR A 224 -38.03 -19.08 -2.46
N GLN A 225 -37.93 -17.97 -3.19
CA GLN A 225 -38.68 -16.75 -2.92
C GLN A 225 -39.34 -16.26 -4.21
N ASP A 226 -40.64 -15.94 -4.13
CA ASP A 226 -41.46 -15.52 -5.28
C ASP A 226 -41.37 -16.49 -6.48
N GLY A 227 -41.27 -17.80 -6.18
CA GLY A 227 -41.19 -18.87 -7.19
C GLY A 227 -39.83 -18.99 -7.89
N LYS A 228 -38.79 -18.26 -7.44
CA LYS A 228 -37.41 -18.35 -7.94
C LYS A 228 -36.49 -18.95 -6.89
N GLU A 229 -35.56 -19.78 -7.32
CA GLU A 229 -34.48 -20.26 -6.47
C GLU A 229 -33.38 -19.20 -6.38
N GLU A 230 -33.05 -18.81 -5.16
CA GLU A 230 -31.98 -17.86 -4.85
C GLU A 230 -30.98 -18.49 -3.85
N THR A 231 -29.83 -17.85 -3.73
CA THR A 231 -28.78 -18.27 -2.79
C THR A 231 -28.36 -17.12 -1.89
N ALA A 232 -28.21 -17.41 -0.61
CA ALA A 232 -27.62 -16.53 0.40
C ALA A 232 -26.30 -17.13 0.90
N LYS A 233 -25.27 -16.29 1.03
CA LYS A 233 -23.99 -16.68 1.62
C LYS A 233 -23.94 -16.26 3.09
N ILE A 234 -23.63 -17.20 3.96
CA ILE A 234 -23.28 -16.95 5.37
C ILE A 234 -21.76 -17.00 5.48
N ASP A 235 -21.16 -15.97 6.05
CA ASP A 235 -19.71 -15.85 6.23
C ASP A 235 -19.41 -15.49 7.68
N GLY A 236 -19.17 -16.52 8.50
CA GLY A 236 -18.94 -16.40 9.94
C GLY A 236 -17.61 -15.71 10.29
N LEU A 237 -16.63 -15.74 9.38
CA LEU A 237 -15.34 -15.07 9.57
C LEU A 237 -15.50 -13.55 9.44
N VAL A 238 -16.29 -13.11 8.46
CA VAL A 238 -16.56 -11.69 8.26
C VAL A 238 -17.64 -11.20 9.23
N TYR A 239 -18.66 -12.01 9.54
CA TYR A 239 -19.78 -11.65 10.39
C TYR A 239 -19.95 -12.63 11.55
N GLY A 240 -19.88 -12.14 12.78
CA GLY A 240 -20.24 -12.91 13.97
C GLY A 240 -19.11 -13.62 14.68
N GLN A 241 -17.97 -13.93 14.03
CA GLN A 241 -16.78 -14.61 14.58
C GLN A 241 -17.04 -15.96 15.29
N PHE A 242 -15.98 -16.76 15.39
CA PHE A 242 -16.00 -18.10 16.00
C PHE A 242 -15.37 -18.15 17.40
N LYS A 243 -14.88 -17.02 17.92
CA LYS A 243 -14.21 -16.98 19.23
C LYS A 243 -15.22 -17.09 20.37
N GLU A 244 -15.04 -18.08 21.22
CA GLU A 244 -15.87 -18.33 22.41
C GLU A 244 -15.89 -17.16 23.39
N GLU A 245 -14.76 -16.44 23.53
CA GLU A 245 -14.63 -15.26 24.40
C GLU A 245 -15.66 -14.16 24.08
N ASN A 246 -16.12 -14.10 22.83
CA ASN A 246 -17.11 -13.13 22.37
C ASN A 246 -18.49 -13.78 22.12
N GLY A 247 -18.71 -14.99 22.67
CA GLY A 247 -19.93 -15.76 22.55
C GLY A 247 -20.07 -16.57 21.25
N ALA A 248 -19.08 -16.56 20.35
CA ALA A 248 -19.16 -17.19 19.02
C ALA A 248 -20.52 -17.01 18.28
N PRO A 249 -20.99 -15.76 18.05
CA PRO A 249 -22.28 -15.50 17.39
C PRO A 249 -22.49 -16.23 16.06
N ALA A 250 -21.42 -16.45 15.28
CA ALA A 250 -21.51 -17.20 14.02
C ALA A 250 -21.92 -18.67 14.24
N GLU A 251 -21.35 -19.33 15.26
CA GLU A 251 -21.72 -20.70 15.62
C GLU A 251 -23.15 -20.76 16.17
N GLN A 252 -23.52 -19.83 17.04
CA GLN A 252 -24.89 -19.78 17.57
C GLN A 252 -25.91 -19.56 16.45
N LEU A 253 -25.60 -18.68 15.50
CA LEU A 253 -26.45 -18.42 14.34
C LEU A 253 -26.60 -19.68 13.48
N PHE A 254 -25.49 -20.37 13.20
CA PHE A 254 -25.51 -21.54 12.34
C PHE A 254 -26.18 -22.74 13.02
N ALA A 255 -25.94 -22.97 14.31
CA ALA A 255 -26.63 -23.97 15.10
C ALA A 255 -28.15 -23.74 15.12
N LYS A 256 -28.58 -22.47 15.28
CA LYS A 256 -29.99 -22.11 15.25
C LYS A 256 -30.61 -22.29 13.86
N LEU A 257 -29.85 -22.03 12.79
CA LEU A 257 -30.27 -22.30 11.42
C LEU A 257 -30.49 -23.79 11.19
N LEU A 258 -29.54 -24.63 11.59
CA LEU A 258 -29.63 -26.09 11.44
C LEU A 258 -30.77 -26.69 12.28
N ALA A 259 -30.97 -26.20 13.51
CA ALA A 259 -32.05 -26.69 14.39
C ALA A 259 -33.46 -26.45 13.84
N ASN A 260 -33.64 -25.40 13.02
CA ASN A 260 -34.93 -25.05 12.42
C ASN A 260 -35.06 -25.49 10.95
N PHE A 261 -34.02 -26.10 10.38
CA PHE A 261 -33.99 -26.56 9.00
C PHE A 261 -34.49 -28.01 8.89
N LYS A 262 -35.33 -28.28 7.89
CA LYS A 262 -35.91 -29.61 7.62
C LYS A 262 -35.66 -30.12 6.20
N GLY A 263 -34.80 -29.45 5.43
CA GLY A 263 -34.48 -29.80 4.04
C GLY A 263 -33.18 -30.60 3.91
N GLU A 264 -32.59 -30.56 2.72
CA GLU A 264 -31.36 -31.30 2.39
C GLU A 264 -30.10 -30.56 2.91
N ILE A 265 -29.28 -31.25 3.70
CA ILE A 265 -27.98 -30.76 4.18
C ILE A 265 -26.89 -31.46 3.36
N ILE A 266 -26.00 -30.68 2.72
CA ILE A 266 -24.80 -31.21 2.09
C ILE A 266 -23.62 -31.04 3.04
N GLU A 267 -23.09 -32.17 3.46
CA GLU A 267 -21.89 -32.30 4.29
C GLU A 267 -20.76 -32.93 3.46
N TYR A 268 -19.52 -32.72 3.88
CA TYR A 268 -18.40 -33.50 3.36
C TYR A 268 -18.44 -34.84 4.10
N VAL A 269 -18.46 -35.96 3.38
CA VAL A 269 -18.17 -37.27 3.97
C VAL A 269 -16.67 -37.46 3.75
N ASP A 270 -15.91 -37.60 4.83
CA ASP A 270 -14.52 -38.05 4.73
C ASP A 270 -14.57 -39.55 4.39
N ASP A 271 -14.00 -39.94 3.25
CA ASP A 271 -13.88 -41.34 2.82
C ASP A 271 -12.78 -42.07 3.65
N ASP A 272 -12.93 -42.11 4.98
CA ASP A 272 -12.00 -42.77 5.91
C ASP A 272 -12.62 -44.04 6.56
N GLU A 273 -13.51 -44.73 5.86
CA GLU A 273 -13.95 -46.09 6.21
C GLU A 273 -14.13 -46.91 4.91
N ASP A 274 -13.01 -47.42 4.35
CA ASP A 274 -12.94 -48.67 3.57
C ASP A 274 -11.50 -48.89 3.04
N SER A 275 -10.55 -49.16 3.93
CA SER A 275 -9.28 -49.79 3.54
C SER A 275 -8.75 -50.74 4.62
N GLU A 276 -9.61 -51.64 5.09
CA GLU A 276 -9.17 -52.91 5.68
C GLU A 276 -9.41 -54.05 4.69
N GLU A 277 -8.55 -54.18 3.67
CA GLU A 277 -8.37 -55.45 2.95
C GLU A 277 -6.88 -55.77 2.78
N ASP A 278 -6.41 -56.56 3.75
CA ASP A 278 -5.68 -57.82 3.55
C ASP A 278 -4.30 -57.78 2.86
N LEU A 279 -3.26 -57.50 3.66
CA LEU A 279 -1.88 -57.91 3.35
C LEU A 279 -1.59 -59.28 3.98
N SER A 280 -2.07 -60.34 3.32
CA SER A 280 -1.57 -61.70 3.54
C SER A 280 -0.37 -62.00 2.65
N ALA A 281 0.69 -62.51 3.28
CA ALA A 281 1.99 -62.87 2.74
C ALA A 281 1.98 -63.96 1.65
N ASP A 282 2.92 -63.87 0.69
CA ASP A 282 3.87 -64.95 0.33
C ASP A 282 4.94 -64.36 -0.63
N SER A 283 6.19 -64.18 -0.19
CA SER A 283 7.33 -65.10 -0.38
C SER A 283 7.74 -65.29 -1.86
N VAL A 284 8.91 -64.82 -2.28
CA VAL A 284 10.23 -65.50 -2.24
C VAL A 284 10.69 -65.87 -3.66
N LYS A 285 11.99 -65.59 -3.92
CA LYS A 285 12.88 -66.02 -5.04
C LYS A 285 12.69 -65.27 -6.38
N THR A 286 13.76 -64.94 -7.13
CA THR A 286 15.10 -65.54 -7.21
C THR A 286 16.08 -64.58 -7.88
N ASP A 287 17.36 -64.74 -7.55
CA ASP A 287 18.54 -64.13 -8.14
C ASP A 287 18.68 -64.35 -9.67
N ALA A 288 19.25 -63.36 -10.35
CA ALA A 288 20.36 -63.50 -11.32
C ALA A 288 20.98 -62.13 -11.61
#